data_AF-A0A9N9X117-F1
#
_entry.id   AF-A0A9N9X117-F1
#
_cell.length_a   1.000
_cell.length_b   1.000
_cell.length_c   1.000
_cell.angle_alpha   90.00
_cell.angle_beta   90.00
_cell.angle_gamma   90.00
#
_symmetry.space_group_name_H-M   'P 1'
#
loop_
_entity.id
_entity.type
_entity.pdbx_description
1 polymer ?
#
loop_
_entity_poly.entity_id
_entity_poly.type
_entity_poly.pdbx_seq_one_letter_code
_entity_poly.pdbx_strand_id
1 'polypeptide(L)'
;MAAKPAPTPVSAAVSQIGLSKESLKHLKCGTCEGFLSVPPITMEKEGNYACGRCNSSGTRVLIYEELAKYMVFPLCRQTISDTRNLVLEEIAETVRTPCQNADKGCKYSGSVKSTKQHLMDCKYNFV
;
A
#
# COMPACT_ATOMS: atom_id res chain seq x y z
N MET A 1 31.95 -12.59 -28.29
CA MET A 1 30.97 -11.97 -27.37
C MET A 1 29.81 -12.95 -27.20
N ALA A 2 29.85 -13.77 -26.15
CA ALA A 2 28.82 -14.79 -25.92
C ALA A 2 27.65 -14.16 -25.14
N ALA A 3 26.45 -14.21 -25.71
CA ALA A 3 25.23 -13.78 -25.04
C ALA A 3 24.96 -14.69 -23.83
N LYS A 4 24.74 -14.07 -22.67
CA LYS A 4 24.36 -14.75 -21.44
C LYS A 4 22.93 -15.28 -21.62
N PRO A 5 22.64 -16.57 -21.39
CA PRO A 5 21.28 -17.09 -21.54
C PRO A 5 20.35 -16.42 -20.53
N ALA A 6 19.16 -16.04 -21.01
CA ALA A 6 18.10 -15.49 -20.19
C ALA A 6 17.68 -16.51 -19.12
N PRO A 7 17.36 -16.09 -17.89
CA PRO A 7 16.85 -16.98 -16.86
C PRO A 7 15.50 -17.54 -17.31
N THR A 8 15.42 -18.87 -17.42
CA THR A 8 14.17 -19.58 -17.64
C THR A 8 13.22 -19.35 -16.46
N PRO A 9 11.92 -19.15 -16.68
CA PRO A 9 10.95 -19.12 -15.59
C PRO A 9 10.86 -20.53 -15.01
N VAL A 10 11.44 -20.72 -13.83
CA VAL A 10 11.32 -21.97 -13.07
C VAL A 10 9.87 -22.06 -12.61
N SER A 11 9.05 -22.74 -13.41
CA SER A 11 7.68 -23.12 -13.10
C SER A 11 7.72 -24.21 -12.01
N ALA A 12 7.90 -23.78 -10.76
CA ALA A 12 7.56 -24.61 -9.62
C ALA A 12 6.07 -24.39 -9.36
N ALA A 13 5.25 -25.39 -9.66
CA ALA A 13 3.85 -25.45 -9.27
C ALA A 13 3.77 -25.50 -7.73
N VAL A 14 3.86 -24.34 -7.08
CA VAL A 14 3.57 -24.20 -5.66
C VAL A 14 2.07 -24.40 -5.51
N SER A 15 1.65 -25.45 -4.81
CA SER A 15 0.25 -25.70 -4.48
C SER A 15 -0.30 -24.48 -3.73
N GLN A 16 -1.04 -23.62 -4.43
CA GLN A 16 -1.61 -22.42 -3.86
C GLN A 16 -2.75 -22.80 -2.91
N ILE A 17 -2.66 -22.34 -1.65
CA ILE A 17 -3.69 -22.56 -0.65
C ILE A 17 -4.75 -21.46 -0.78
N GLY A 18 -5.95 -21.85 -1.23
CA GLY A 18 -7.14 -21.01 -1.20
C GLY A 18 -7.87 -21.17 0.13
N LEU A 19 -8.11 -20.06 0.83
CA LEU A 19 -8.87 -20.07 2.09
C LEU A 19 -10.29 -19.55 1.91
N SER A 20 -11.19 -20.01 2.76
CA SER A 20 -12.56 -19.48 2.84
C SER A 20 -12.56 -18.00 3.24
N LYS A 21 -13.62 -17.28 2.88
CA LYS A 21 -13.81 -15.87 3.28
C LYS A 21 -13.84 -15.70 4.80
N GLU A 22 -14.30 -16.70 5.54
CA GLU A 22 -14.37 -16.68 6.99
C GLU A 22 -12.98 -16.81 7.62
N SER A 23 -12.19 -17.77 7.15
CA SER A 23 -10.80 -17.97 7.59
C SER A 23 -9.94 -16.72 7.31
N LEU A 24 -10.17 -16.03 6.19
CA LEU A 24 -9.47 -14.79 5.84
C LEU A 24 -9.73 -13.63 6.83
N LYS A 25 -10.84 -13.64 7.58
CA LYS A 25 -11.11 -12.60 8.60
C LYS A 25 -10.13 -12.68 9.76
N HIS A 26 -9.67 -13.88 10.10
CA HIS A 26 -8.74 -14.12 11.22
C HIS A 26 -7.27 -13.90 10.85
N LEU A 27 -6.97 -13.71 9.56
CA LEU A 27 -5.61 -13.51 9.05
C LEU A 27 -5.33 -12.04 8.75
N LYS A 28 -5.91 -11.14 9.55
CA LYS A 28 -5.75 -9.69 9.40
C LYS A 28 -4.87 -9.11 10.51
N CYS A 29 -4.10 -8.11 10.14
CA CYS A 29 -3.35 -7.26 11.05
C CYS A 29 -4.33 -6.43 11.90
N GLY A 30 -4.19 -6.46 13.23
CA GLY A 30 -4.99 -5.64 14.15
C GLY A 30 -4.76 -4.13 13.99
N THR A 31 -3.63 -3.72 13.42
CA THR A 31 -3.28 -2.30 13.25
C THR A 31 -3.72 -1.72 11.90
N CYS A 32 -3.50 -2.43 10.80
CA CYS A 32 -3.74 -1.91 9.44
C CYS A 32 -4.83 -2.65 8.66
N GLU A 33 -5.47 -3.65 9.27
CA GLU A 33 -6.52 -4.51 8.71
C GLU A 33 -6.16 -5.28 7.42
N GLY A 34 -4.90 -5.18 7.00
CA GLY A 34 -4.35 -5.91 5.86
C GLY A 34 -4.02 -7.35 6.23
N PHE A 35 -3.89 -8.23 5.24
CA PHE A 35 -3.53 -9.62 5.49
C PHE A 35 -2.15 -9.77 6.14
N LEU A 36 -2.01 -10.76 7.04
CA LEU A 36 -0.77 -11.16 7.68
C LEU A 36 0.18 -11.85 6.68
N SER A 37 0.68 -11.06 5.72
CA SER A 37 1.48 -11.53 4.58
C SER A 37 2.88 -10.95 4.52
N VAL A 38 3.21 -9.98 5.37
CA VAL A 38 4.50 -9.28 5.36
C VAL A 38 5.21 -9.48 6.69
N PRO A 39 6.40 -10.11 6.69
CA PRO A 39 7.21 -10.26 7.89
C PRO A 39 7.90 -8.94 8.30
N PRO A 40 8.30 -8.77 9.57
CA PRO A 40 8.04 -9.70 10.67
C PRO A 40 6.55 -9.68 11.08
N ILE A 41 5.95 -10.85 11.23
CA ILE A 41 4.61 -10.96 11.83
C ILE A 41 4.81 -11.15 13.32
N THR A 42 4.17 -10.33 14.13
CA THR A 42 4.33 -10.33 15.59
C THR A 42 2.98 -10.46 16.27
N MET A 43 2.98 -11.06 17.45
CA MET A 43 1.83 -11.11 18.34
C MET A 43 2.05 -10.08 19.45
N GLU A 44 1.07 -9.18 19.59
CA GLU A 44 1.02 -8.17 20.64
C GLU A 44 0.44 -8.77 21.93
N LYS A 45 0.58 -8.05 23.05
CA LYS A 45 0.22 -8.57 24.39
C LYS A 45 -1.28 -8.85 24.53
N GLU A 46 -2.09 -8.17 23.73
CA GLU A 46 -3.54 -8.26 23.68
C GLU A 46 -4.03 -9.44 22.82
N GLY A 47 -3.12 -10.26 22.28
CA GLY A 47 -3.45 -11.40 21.41
C GLY A 47 -3.74 -11.02 19.96
N ASN A 48 -3.56 -9.74 19.61
CA ASN A 48 -3.63 -9.27 18.23
C ASN A 48 -2.34 -9.59 17.47
N TYR A 49 -2.47 -9.80 16.17
CA TYR A 49 -1.32 -9.97 15.28
C TYR A 49 -1.07 -8.69 14.51
N ALA A 50 0.20 -8.33 14.37
CA ALA A 50 0.65 -7.18 13.60
C ALA A 50 1.67 -7.60 12.55
N CYS A 51 1.52 -7.06 11.34
CA CYS A 51 2.42 -7.35 10.22
C CYS A 51 3.64 -6.42 10.21
N GLY A 52 4.66 -6.80 9.45
CA GLY A 52 5.92 -6.05 9.38
C GLY A 52 5.80 -4.63 8.83
N ARG A 53 4.68 -4.30 8.17
CA ARG A 53 4.37 -2.93 7.72
C ARG A 53 4.11 -1.97 8.87
N CYS A 54 3.67 -2.48 10.02
CA CYS A 54 3.25 -1.68 11.17
C CYS A 54 4.37 -1.49 12.20
N ASN A 55 5.51 -2.16 12.03
CA ASN A 55 6.69 -2.05 12.90
C ASN A 55 6.37 -2.21 14.40
N SER A 56 5.53 -3.19 14.74
CA SER A 56 5.11 -3.51 16.10
C SER A 56 6.21 -4.28 16.87
N SER A 57 6.32 -4.03 18.17
CA SER A 57 7.37 -4.60 19.04
C SER A 57 6.96 -5.92 19.73
N GLY A 58 6.14 -6.75 19.06
CA GLY A 58 5.61 -8.00 19.62
C GLY A 58 6.55 -9.21 19.47
N THR A 59 6.12 -10.36 20.00
CA THR A 59 6.83 -11.63 19.79
C THR A 59 6.62 -12.10 18.36
N ARG A 60 7.70 -12.38 17.62
CA ARG A 60 7.61 -12.82 16.22
C ARG A 60 6.98 -14.21 16.09
N VAL A 61 6.06 -14.35 15.13
CA VAL A 61 5.26 -15.55 14.86
C VAL A 61 5.53 -16.05 13.45
N LEU A 62 6.40 -17.06 13.35
CA LEU A 62 6.91 -17.56 12.06
C LEU A 62 5.88 -18.38 11.26
N ILE A 63 4.88 -19.00 11.92
CA ILE A 63 3.91 -19.85 11.22
C ILE A 63 3.13 -19.08 10.15
N TYR A 64 2.74 -17.83 10.44
CA TYR A 64 2.05 -17.00 9.46
C TYR A 64 2.99 -16.55 8.33
N GLU A 65 4.26 -16.34 8.63
CA GLU A 65 5.26 -15.97 7.61
C GLU A 65 5.52 -17.12 6.63
N GLU A 66 5.57 -18.36 7.13
CA GLU A 66 5.69 -19.55 6.28
C GLU A 66 4.41 -19.79 5.47
N LEU A 67 3.23 -19.73 6.11
CA LEU A 67 1.96 -19.90 5.41
C LEU A 67 1.76 -18.86 4.30
N ALA A 68 2.16 -17.62 4.54
CA ALA A 68 2.02 -16.54 3.57
C ALA A 68 2.75 -16.82 2.23
N LYS A 69 3.80 -17.65 2.21
CA LYS A 69 4.51 -18.06 0.98
C LYS A 69 3.67 -18.93 0.06
N TYR A 70 2.69 -19.65 0.61
CA TYR A 70 1.85 -20.60 -0.11
C TYR A 70 0.42 -20.07 -0.33
N MET A 71 0.09 -18.92 0.25
CA MET A 71 -1.23 -18.32 0.17
C MET A 71 -1.32 -17.29 -0.96
N VAL A 72 -2.46 -17.30 -1.66
CA VAL A 72 -2.82 -16.21 -2.57
C VAL A 72 -3.70 -15.23 -1.81
N PHE A 73 -3.15 -14.06 -1.51
CA PHE A 73 -3.91 -12.99 -0.90
C PHE A 73 -4.53 -12.11 -2.00
N PRO A 74 -5.82 -11.73 -1.88
CA PRO A 74 -6.40 -10.71 -2.75
C PRO A 74 -5.56 -9.43 -2.63
N LEU A 75 -4.87 -9.08 -3.73
CA LEU A 75 -4.01 -7.91 -3.91
C LEU A 75 -3.56 -7.23 -2.62
N CYS A 76 -2.48 -7.74 -2.02
CA CYS A 76 -1.77 -7.04 -0.95
C CYS A 76 -1.09 -5.79 -1.52
N ARG A 77 -1.78 -4.64 -1.57
CA ARG A 77 -1.24 -3.30 -1.91
C ARG A 77 0.03 -3.36 -2.77
N GLN A 78 -0.07 -3.99 -3.95
CA GLN A 78 1.05 -3.99 -4.89
C GLN A 78 1.34 -2.55 -5.27
N THR A 79 2.60 -2.26 -5.59
CA THR A 79 2.96 -0.99 -6.23
C THR A 79 1.98 -0.78 -7.39
N ILE A 80 1.27 0.35 -7.38
CA ILE A 80 0.48 0.75 -8.54
C ILE A 80 1.49 0.76 -9.70
N SER A 81 1.34 -0.18 -10.63
CA SER A 81 2.20 -0.28 -11.81
C SER A 81 1.93 0.92 -12.72
N ASP A 82 2.55 0.96 -13.90
CA ASP A 82 2.30 1.98 -14.94
C ASP A 82 0.89 1.89 -15.57
N THR A 83 -0.12 1.57 -14.76
CA THR A 83 -1.52 1.52 -15.16
C THR A 83 -2.14 2.90 -14.93
N ARG A 84 -2.53 3.56 -16.02
CA ARG A 84 -3.25 4.84 -15.96
C ARG A 84 -4.69 4.61 -15.51
N ASN A 85 -5.08 5.27 -14.42
CA ASN A 85 -6.46 5.27 -13.94
C ASN A 85 -7.24 6.45 -14.55
N LEU A 86 -7.77 6.24 -15.75
CA LEU A 86 -8.50 7.28 -16.51
C LEU A 86 -9.69 7.87 -15.73
N VAL A 87 -10.35 7.08 -14.89
CA VAL A 87 -11.47 7.54 -14.06
C VAL A 87 -10.99 8.52 -12.98
N LEU A 88 -9.87 8.22 -12.32
CA LEU A 88 -9.27 9.16 -11.36
C LEU A 88 -8.75 10.42 -12.05
N GLU A 89 -8.23 10.31 -13.29
CA GLU A 89 -7.84 11.48 -14.08
C GLU A 89 -9.05 12.40 -14.33
N GLU A 90 -10.19 11.86 -14.76
CA GLU A 90 -11.44 12.62 -14.98
C GLU A 90 -11.96 13.25 -13.69
N ILE A 91 -12.01 12.48 -12.59
CA ILE A 91 -12.43 13.00 -11.28
C ILE A 91 -11.51 14.16 -10.86
N ALA A 92 -10.20 14.02 -11.03
CA ALA A 92 -9.22 15.05 -10.68
C ALA A 92 -9.39 16.36 -11.47
N GLU A 93 -10.07 16.34 -12.63
CA GLU A 93 -10.41 17.58 -13.35
C GLU A 93 -11.52 18.38 -12.67
N THR A 94 -12.42 17.71 -11.94
CA THR A 94 -13.57 18.34 -11.28
C THR A 94 -13.32 18.70 -9.81
N VAL A 95 -12.40 17.99 -9.16
CA VAL A 95 -12.09 18.21 -7.74
C VAL A 95 -11.37 19.55 -7.55
N ARG A 96 -11.91 20.37 -6.66
CA ARG A 96 -11.24 21.57 -6.16
C ARG A 96 -10.51 21.26 -4.87
N THR A 97 -9.22 21.52 -4.85
CA THR A 97 -8.35 21.31 -3.69
C THR A 97 -7.96 22.65 -3.08
N PRO A 98 -7.99 22.79 -1.73
CA PRO A 98 -7.43 23.96 -1.07
C PRO A 98 -5.90 23.99 -1.23
N CYS A 99 -5.30 25.17 -1.07
CA CYS A 99 -3.85 25.30 -0.99
C CYS A 99 -3.30 24.53 0.23
N GLN A 100 -2.12 23.92 0.08
CA GLN A 100 -1.41 23.27 1.20
C GLN A 100 -1.05 24.25 2.32
N ASN A 101 -0.95 25.55 2.02
CA ASN A 101 -0.73 26.61 3.00
C ASN A 101 -2.04 27.23 3.54
N ALA A 102 -3.18 26.52 3.46
CA ALA A 102 -4.45 27.01 3.99
C ALA A 102 -4.37 27.33 5.48
N ASP A 103 -3.66 26.50 6.25
CA ASP A 103 -3.45 26.71 7.69
C ASP A 103 -2.60 27.95 8.00
N LYS A 104 -1.75 28.37 7.06
CA LYS A 104 -1.00 29.63 7.14
C LYS A 104 -1.83 30.86 6.71
N GLY A 105 -3.08 30.65 6.29
CA GLY A 105 -4.01 31.70 5.89
C GLY A 105 -4.24 31.82 4.37
N CYS A 106 -3.69 30.91 3.56
CA CYS A 106 -3.94 30.93 2.12
C CYS A 106 -5.39 30.52 1.79
N LYS A 107 -6.17 31.43 1.20
CA LYS A 107 -7.59 31.17 0.85
C LYS A 107 -7.80 30.58 -0.54
N TYR A 108 -6.73 30.18 -1.23
CA TYR A 108 -6.84 29.64 -2.58
C TYR A 108 -7.47 28.25 -2.58
N SER A 109 -8.40 28.02 -3.50
CA SER A 109 -8.94 26.72 -3.85
C SER A 109 -9.12 26.64 -5.37
N GLY A 110 -8.60 25.58 -5.99
CA GLY A 110 -8.57 25.45 -7.45
C GLY A 110 -8.45 24.00 -7.90
N SER A 111 -8.39 23.78 -9.21
CA SER A 111 -8.19 22.44 -9.76
C SER A 111 -6.76 21.96 -9.51
N VAL A 112 -6.52 20.65 -9.67
CA VAL A 112 -5.17 20.08 -9.56
C VAL A 112 -4.20 20.76 -10.54
N LYS A 113 -4.66 21.05 -11.77
CA LYS A 113 -3.86 21.74 -12.81
C LYS A 113 -3.46 23.16 -12.38
N SER A 114 -4.40 23.95 -11.86
CA SER A 114 -4.13 25.34 -11.45
C SER A 114 -3.38 25.45 -10.12
N THR A 115 -3.50 24.43 -9.25
CA THR A 115 -2.83 24.40 -7.95
C THR A 115 -1.32 24.36 -8.11
N LYS A 116 -0.78 23.69 -9.13
CA LYS A 116 0.66 23.67 -9.40
C LYS A 116 1.23 25.09 -9.58
N GLN A 117 0.58 25.89 -10.42
CA GLN A 117 1.00 27.29 -10.64
C GLN A 117 0.83 28.11 -9.37
N HIS A 118 -0.30 27.98 -8.69
CA HIS A 118 -0.54 28.68 -7.43
C HIS A 118 0.54 28.40 -6.39
N LEU A 119 1.01 27.16 -6.24
CA LEU A 119 2.05 26.81 -5.26
C LEU A 119 3.39 27.51 -5.55
N MET A 120 3.72 27.77 -6.82
CA MET A 120 4.92 28.52 -7.21
C MET A 120 4.78 30.00 -6.83
N ASP A 121 3.57 30.56 -6.94
CA ASP A 121 3.28 31.98 -6.69
C ASP A 121 2.70 32.22 -5.28
N CYS A 122 2.62 31.18 -4.44
CA CYS A 122 1.90 31.26 -3.17
C CYS A 122 2.70 32.10 -2.18
N LYS A 123 2.12 33.23 -1.78
CA LYS A 123 2.71 34.17 -0.80
C LYS A 123 3.03 33.52 0.55
N TYR A 124 2.37 32.41 0.89
CA TYR A 124 2.54 31.69 2.15
C TYR A 124 3.55 30.54 2.06
N ASN A 125 4.23 30.36 0.92
CA ASN A 125 5.24 29.32 0.74
C ASN A 125 6.59 29.66 1.40
N PHE A 126 6.87 30.95 1.59
CA PHE A 126 8.13 31.47 2.14
C PHE A 126 7.99 32.02 3.58
N VAL A 127 6.84 31.75 4.22
CA VAL A 127 6.52 32.14 5.60
C VAL A 127 6.50 30.88 6.46
#